data_AF-A0AAF0R093-F1
#
_entry.id   AF-A0AAF0R093-F1
#
_cell.length_a   1.000
_cell.length_b   1.000
_cell.length_c   1.000
_cell.angle_alpha   90.00
_cell.angle_beta   90.00
_cell.angle_gamma   90.00
#
_symmetry.space_group_name_H-M   'P 1'
#
loop_
_entity.id
_entity.type
_entity.pdbx_description
1 polymer ?
#
loop_
_entity_poly.entity_id
_entity_poly.type
_entity_poly.pdbx_seq_one_letter_code
_entity_poly.pdbx_strand_id
1 'polypeptide(L)'
;MIRQNWRIPWALAERIEEIQRIMNSLSIQMDHVFREANQLANFIINETINQEGKLQYLSFSQLPSKARRILNMDKHQIPLE
;
A
#
# COMPACT_ATOMS: atom_id res chain seq x y z
N MET A 1 -23.80 -8.10 -14.40
CA MET A 1 -24.56 -7.05 -13.69
C MET A 1 -24.27 -7.20 -12.20
N ILE A 2 -23.43 -6.34 -11.63
CA ILE A 2 -23.15 -6.36 -10.19
C ILE A 2 -24.39 -5.80 -9.50
N ARG A 3 -25.06 -6.61 -8.67
CA ARG A 3 -26.19 -6.14 -7.86
C ARG A 3 -25.60 -5.15 -6.85
N GLN A 4 -25.93 -3.85 -6.95
CA GLN A 4 -25.41 -2.75 -6.13
C GLN A 4 -25.85 -2.80 -4.64
N ASN A 5 -26.03 -4.00 -4.10
CA ASN A 5 -26.36 -4.23 -2.70
C ASN A 5 -25.06 -4.24 -1.88
N TRP A 6 -24.46 -3.07 -1.72
CA TRP A 6 -23.32 -2.90 -0.82
C TRP A 6 -23.85 -2.87 0.61
N ARG A 7 -23.80 -4.03 1.29
CA ARG A 7 -23.93 -4.02 2.75
C ARG A 7 -22.69 -3.32 3.30
N ILE A 8 -22.90 -2.24 4.04
CA ILE A 8 -21.82 -1.54 4.74
C ILE A 8 -21.15 -2.59 5.64
N PRO A 9 -19.86 -2.86 5.45
CA PRO A 9 -19.13 -3.77 6.33
C PRO A 9 -18.89 -3.01 7.63
N TRP A 10 -19.88 -2.98 8.53
CA TRP A 10 -19.77 -2.29 9.82
C TRP A 10 -18.52 -2.70 10.61
N ALA A 11 -18.04 -3.93 10.42
CA ALA A 11 -16.77 -4.42 10.96
C ALA A 11 -15.52 -3.63 10.51
N LEU A 12 -15.61 -2.87 9.41
CA LEU A 12 -14.55 -1.98 8.91
C LEU A 12 -14.82 -0.51 9.22
N ALA A 13 -16.01 -0.14 9.70
CA ALA A 13 -16.38 1.25 9.93
C ALA A 13 -15.40 1.94 10.89
N GLU A 14 -15.08 1.31 12.02
CA GLU A 14 -14.12 1.83 12.99
C GLU A 14 -12.73 2.07 12.38
N ARG A 15 -12.24 1.13 11.55
CA ARG A 15 -10.94 1.25 10.87
C ARG A 15 -10.94 2.36 9.83
N ILE A 16 -12.05 2.48 9.08
CA ILE A 16 -12.20 3.54 8.06
C ILE A 16 -12.23 4.92 8.73
N GLU A 17 -12.95 5.06 9.84
CA GLU A 17 -13.00 6.31 10.60
C GLU A 17 -11.64 6.69 11.19
N GLU A 18 -10.87 5.72 11.70
CA GLU A 18 -9.50 5.95 12.17
C GLU A 18 -8.59 6.45 11.04
N ILE A 19 -8.62 5.79 9.87
CA ILE A 19 -7.87 6.21 8.69
C ILE A 19 -8.26 7.64 8.29
N GLN A 20 -9.55 7.97 8.27
CA GLN A 20 -10.02 9.31 7.93
C GLN A 20 -9.51 10.38 8.92
N ARG A 21 -9.50 10.09 10.23
CA ARG A 21 -8.94 11.02 11.23
C ARG A 21 -7.45 11.28 10.99
N ILE A 22 -6.68 10.24 10.67
CA ILE A 22 -5.25 10.36 10.34
C ILE A 22 -5.04 11.15 9.04
N MET A 23 -5.84 10.87 8.01
CA MET A 23 -5.77 11.60 6.75
C MET A 23 -6.03 13.10 6.93
N ASN A 24 -7.05 13.43 7.72
CA ASN A 24 -7.41 14.81 8.01
C ASN A 24 -6.35 15.51 8.88
N SER A 25 -5.67 14.80 9.77
CA SER A 25 -4.61 15.40 10.60
C SER A 25 -3.29 15.60 9.87
N LEU A 26 -3.01 14.81 8.81
CA LEU A 26 -1.73 14.82 8.10
C LEU A 26 -1.73 15.56 6.75
N SER A 27 -2.81 16.26 6.38
CA SER A 27 -2.94 16.91 5.06
C SER A 27 -2.58 15.97 3.89
N ILE A 28 -3.02 14.71 3.97
CA ILE A 28 -2.71 13.69 2.97
C ILE A 28 -3.52 13.96 1.69
N GLN A 29 -2.82 14.06 0.55
CA GLN A 29 -3.46 14.03 -0.77
C GLN A 29 -3.64 12.57 -1.22
N MET A 30 -4.88 12.20 -1.56
CA MET A 30 -5.18 10.88 -2.11
C MET A 30 -5.24 10.97 -3.63
N ASP A 31 -4.37 10.21 -4.31
CA ASP A 31 -4.34 10.10 -5.76
C ASP A 31 -4.60 8.67 -6.21
N HIS A 32 -5.28 8.53 -7.35
CA HIS A 32 -5.45 7.24 -8.02
C HIS A 32 -4.28 7.01 -8.97
N VAL A 33 -3.45 6.02 -8.65
CA VAL A 33 -2.32 5.62 -9.49
C VAL A 33 -2.60 4.31 -10.21
N PHE A 34 -1.92 4.10 -11.35
CA PHE A 34 -1.91 2.82 -12.03
C PHE A 34 -1.38 1.72 -11.10
N ARG A 35 -1.90 0.49 -11.27
CA ARG A 35 -1.59 -0.64 -10.39
C ARG A 35 -0.09 -0.91 -10.31
N GLU A 36 0.63 -0.64 -11.39
CA GLU A 36 2.06 -0.74 -11.56
C GLU A 36 2.82 0.06 -10.48
N ALA A 37 2.38 1.28 -10.18
CA ALA A 37 2.99 2.12 -9.14
C ALA A 37 2.77 1.57 -7.72
N ASN A 38 1.79 0.67 -7.53
CA ASN A 38 1.50 0.01 -6.26
C ASN A 38 2.11 -1.39 -6.16
N GLN A 39 2.97 -1.80 -7.08
CA GLN A 39 3.54 -3.15 -7.10
C GLN A 39 4.35 -3.47 -5.83
N LEU A 40 5.09 -2.51 -5.28
CA LEU A 40 5.87 -2.74 -4.07
C LEU A 40 4.98 -3.00 -2.86
N ALA A 41 3.93 -2.17 -2.66
CA ALA A 41 2.98 -2.34 -1.57
C ALA A 41 2.28 -3.71 -1.66
N ASN A 42 1.84 -4.10 -2.86
CA ASN A 42 1.25 -5.41 -3.11
C ASN A 42 2.22 -6.56 -2.82
N PHE A 43 3.49 -6.42 -3.22
CA PHE A 43 4.52 -7.41 -2.91
C PHE A 43 4.71 -7.58 -1.39
N ILE A 44 4.86 -6.48 -0.65
CA ILE A 44 5.05 -6.51 0.80
C ILE A 44 3.85 -7.18 1.49
N ILE A 45 2.62 -6.79 1.12
CA ILE A 45 1.41 -7.39 1.69
C ILE A 45 1.43 -8.91 1.47
N ASN A 46 1.68 -9.37 0.24
CA ASN A 46 1.69 -10.80 -0.08
C ASN A 46 2.74 -11.58 0.72
N GLU A 47 3.91 -11.01 0.99
CA GLU A 47 4.93 -11.66 1.82
C GLU A 47 4.48 -11.79 3.29
N THR A 48 3.63 -10.87 3.78
CA THR A 48 3.16 -10.87 5.16
C THR A 48 1.94 -11.74 5.43
N ILE A 49 1.18 -12.16 4.41
CA ILE A 49 -0.08 -12.91 4.58
C ILE A 49 0.10 -14.20 5.40
N ASN A 50 1.25 -14.86 5.26
CA ASN A 50 1.56 -16.13 5.93
C ASN A 50 2.53 -15.98 7.11
N GLN A 51 2.85 -14.76 7.52
CA GLN A 51 3.80 -14.50 8.62
C GLN A 51 3.06 -14.01 9.86
N GLU A 52 3.33 -14.65 11.01
CA GLU A 52 2.89 -14.11 12.29
C GLU A 52 3.83 -12.98 12.73
N GLY A 53 3.26 -11.80 13.00
CA GLY A 53 4.00 -10.64 13.52
C GLY A 53 4.23 -9.53 12.49
N LYS A 54 5.02 -8.53 12.89
CA LYS A 54 5.29 -7.33 12.09
C LYS A 54 6.55 -7.52 11.25
N LEU A 55 6.39 -7.50 9.93
CA LEU A 55 7.52 -7.42 9.00
C LEU A 55 7.90 -5.94 8.80
N GLN A 56 9.15 -5.58 9.13
CA GLN A 56 9.65 -4.22 8.98
C GLN A 56 11.04 -4.23 8.33
N TYR A 57 11.18 -3.47 7.25
CA TYR A 57 12.44 -3.23 6.58
C TYR A 57 12.85 -1.77 6.82
N LEU A 58 14.01 -1.56 7.44
CA LEU A 58 14.54 -0.23 7.78
C LEU A 58 15.59 0.26 6.79
N SER A 59 16.08 -0.63 5.91
CA SER A 59 17.04 -0.27 4.87
C SER A 59 16.77 -1.00 3.56
N PHE A 60 17.25 -0.42 2.46
CA PHE A 60 17.13 -1.02 1.13
C PHE A 60 17.77 -2.41 1.06
N SER A 61 18.89 -2.62 1.77
CA SER A 61 19.60 -3.91 1.76
C SER A 61 18.80 -5.04 2.41
N GLN A 62 17.91 -4.73 3.36
CA GLN A 62 17.05 -5.70 4.04
C GLN A 62 15.88 -6.17 3.16
N LEU A 63 15.54 -5.44 2.09
CA LEU A 63 14.44 -5.81 1.21
C LEU A 63 14.79 -7.07 0.38
N PRO A 64 13.81 -7.96 0.15
CA PRO A 64 13.96 -9.06 -0.79
C PRO A 64 14.38 -8.57 -2.17
N SER A 65 15.12 -9.40 -2.91
CA SER A 65 15.63 -9.06 -4.25
C SER A 65 14.53 -8.55 -5.20
N LYS A 66 13.34 -9.15 -5.12
CA LYS A 66 12.17 -8.76 -5.92
C LYS A 66 11.64 -7.37 -5.54
N ALA A 67 11.53 -7.04 -4.25
CA ALA A 67 11.15 -5.71 -3.78
C ALA A 67 12.16 -4.63 -4.22
N ARG A 68 13.46 -4.93 -4.09
CA ARG A 68 14.53 -4.03 -4.53
C ARG A 68 14.47 -3.73 -6.02
N ARG A 69 14.17 -4.75 -6.84
CA ARG A 69 14.00 -4.58 -8.29
C ARG A 69 12.81 -3.67 -8.63
N ILE A 70 11.67 -3.86 -7.98
CA ILE A 70 10.47 -3.01 -8.17
C ILE A 70 10.82 -1.55 -7.85
N LEU A 71 11.40 -1.30 -6.66
CA LEU A 71 11.84 0.04 -6.26
C LEU A 71 12.80 0.70 -7.26
N ASN A 72 13.77 -0.08 -7.77
CA ASN A 72 14.70 0.44 -8.75
C ASN A 72 13.98 0.77 -10.06
N MET A 73 13.05 -0.06 -10.53
CA MET A 73 12.28 0.23 -11.74
C MET A 73 11.47 1.52 -11.59
N ASP A 74 10.81 1.73 -10.45
CA ASP A 74 10.07 2.97 -10.16
C ASP A 74 11.01 4.18 -10.17
N LYS A 75 12.19 4.08 -9.55
CA LYS A 75 13.20 5.16 -9.56
C LYS A 75 13.68 5.54 -10.96
N HIS A 76 13.80 4.57 -11.88
CA HIS A 76 14.21 4.85 -13.27
C HIS A 76 13.09 5.51 -14.08
N GLN A 77 11.85 5.49 -13.62
CA GLN A 77 10.71 6.18 -14.25
C GLN A 77 10.53 7.61 -13.75
N ILE A 78 11.30 8.04 -12.74
CA ILE A 78 11.35 9.43 -12.29
C ILE A 78 12.27 10.19 -13.26
N PRO A 79 11.79 11.23 -13.95
CA PRO A 79 12.65 12.08 -14.78
C PRO A 79 13.80 12.63 -13.93
N LEU A 80 15.03 12.52 -14.42
CA LEU A 80 16.15 13.25 -13.85
C LEU A 80 15.94 14.74 -14.19
N GLU A 81 15.70 15.56 -13.17
CA GLU A 81 15.77 17.02 -13.27
C GLU A 81 17.18 17.50 -13.63
#